data_AF-A0A523RXD4-F1
#
_entry.id   AF-A0A523RXD4-F1
#
_cell.length_a   1.000
_cell.length_b   1.000
_cell.length_c   1.000
_cell.angle_alpha   90.00
_cell.angle_beta   90.00
_cell.angle_gamma   90.00
#
_symmetry.space_group_name_H-M   'P 1'
#
loop_
_entity.id
_entity.type
_entity.pdbx_description
1 polymer ?
#
loop_
_entity_poly.entity_id
_entity_poly.type
_entity_poly.pdbx_seq_one_letter_code
_entity_poly.pdbx_strand_id
1 'polypeptide(L)' 'MEKNIGAVMIDVALSSLRLGAKEVHLFCLESREEMPAFEWEIEEAIREGVNLHCSRGPKRIIG' A
#
# COMPACT_ATOMS: atom_id res chain seq x y z
N MET A 1 -4.33 17.11 -8.20
CA MET A 1 -3.43 16.46 -7.23
C MET A 1 -2.64 15.42 -8.00
N GLU A 2 -1.32 15.58 -8.12
CA GLU A 2 -0.47 14.64 -8.86
C GLU A 2 -0.38 13.30 -8.11
N LYS A 3 -0.87 12.23 -8.73
CA LYS A 3 -0.85 10.85 -8.22
C LYS A 3 0.55 10.22 -8.36
N ASN A 4 1.57 10.84 -7.77
CA ASN A 4 2.96 10.38 -7.90
C ASN A 4 3.53 9.78 -6.60
N ILE A 5 2.98 10.17 -5.44
CA ILE A 5 3.44 9.68 -4.13
C ILE A 5 2.94 8.25 -3.85
N GLY A 6 1.76 7.87 -4.35
CA GLY A 6 1.20 6.55 -4.09
C GLY A 6 1.90 5.40 -4.82
N ALA A 7 2.54 5.65 -5.96
CA ALA A 7 3.34 4.66 -6.68
C ALA A 7 4.46 4.10 -5.78
N VAL A 8 5.13 4.95 -5.01
CA VAL A 8 6.22 4.53 -4.10
C VAL A 8 5.75 3.52 -3.07
N MET A 9 4.55 3.70 -2.51
CA MET A 9 4.00 2.78 -1.51
C MET A 9 3.72 1.39 -2.11
N ILE A 10 3.17 1.38 -3.33
CA ILE A 10 2.88 0.17 -4.08
C ILE A 10 4.17 -0.56 -4.46
N ASP A 11 5.16 0.16 -4.97
CA ASP A 11 6.48 -0.40 -5.33
C ASP A 11 7.16 -1.06 -4.14
N VAL A 12 7.13 -0.42 -2.96
CA VAL A 12 7.70 -0.99 -1.73
C VAL A 12 6.95 -2.25 -1.30
N ALA A 13 5.61 -2.23 -1.38
CA ALA A 13 4.80 -3.38 -0.99
C ALA A 13 5.05 -4.59 -1.89
N LEU A 14 5.04 -4.38 -3.21
CA LEU A 14 5.32 -5.43 -4.18
C LEU A 14 6.77 -5.94 -4.09
N SER A 15 7.74 -5.03 -3.92
CA SER A 15 9.14 -5.43 -3.72
C SER A 15 9.32 -6.28 -2.46
N SER A 16 8.60 -5.97 -1.39
CA SER A 16 8.65 -6.75 -0.15
C SER A 16 8.15 -8.19 -0.36
N LEU A 17 7.06 -8.37 -1.12
CA LEU A 17 6.57 -9.70 -1.50
C LEU A 17 7.63 -10.45 -2.31
N ARG A 18 8.24 -9.81 -3.32
CA ARG A 18 9.28 -10.41 -4.16
C ARG A 18 10.54 -10.81 -3.37
N LEU A 19 10.85 -10.08 -2.30
CA LEU A 19 11.95 -10.40 -1.38
C LEU A 19 11.61 -11.53 -0.39
N GLY A 20 10.42 -12.12 -0.47
CA GLY A 20 10.02 -13.28 0.34
C GLY A 20 9.33 -12.93 1.65
N ALA A 21 8.81 -11.71 1.80
CA ALA A 21 7.92 -11.41 2.92
C ALA A 21 6.70 -12.34 2.89
N LYS A 22 6.40 -12.98 4.03
CA LYS A 22 5.26 -13.90 4.14
C LYS A 22 3.92 -13.17 4.07
N GLU A 23 3.89 -11.92 4.50
CA GLU A 23 2.73 -11.06 4.52
C GLU A 23 3.18 -9.60 4.41
N VAL A 24 2.46 -8.79 3.62
CA VAL A 24 2.70 -7.36 3.47
C VAL A 24 1.40 -6.62 3.73
N HIS A 25 1.44 -5.65 4.63
CA HIS A 25 0.31 -4.76 4.92
C HIS A 25 0.66 -3.33 4.52
N LEU A 26 -0.18 -2.74 3.67
CA LEU A 26 -0.06 -1.34 3.26
C LEU A 26 -1.13 -0.53 3.99
N PHE A 27 -0.70 0.47 4.75
CA PHE A 27 -1.59 1.40 5.47
C PHE A 27 -1.56 2.77 4.79
N CYS A 28 -2.73 3.35 4.53
CA CYS A 28 -2.91 4.67 3.92
C CYS A 28 -3.87 5.49 4.78
N LEU A 29 -3.60 6.79 4.99
CA LEU A 29 -4.48 7.65 5.78
C LEU A 29 -5.72 8.10 5.00
N GLU A 30 -5.59 8.18 3.68
CA GLU A 30 -6.63 8.49 2.72
C GLU A 30 -7.63 7.34 2.60
N SER A 31 -8.85 7.65 2.14
CA SER A 31 -9.83 6.62 1.78
C SER A 31 -9.39 5.85 0.52
N ARG A 32 -10.15 4.83 0.13
CA ARG A 32 -9.84 4.06 -1.09
C ARG A 32 -9.94 4.93 -2.35
N GLU A 33 -10.87 5.88 -2.35
CA GLU A 33 -11.18 6.79 -3.47
C GLU A 33 -10.17 7.95 -3.56
N GLU A 34 -9.64 8.37 -2.41
CA GLU A 34 -8.68 9.47 -2.30
C GLU A 34 -7.22 9.00 -2.33
N MET A 35 -6.99 7.68 -2.28
CA MET A 35 -5.65 7.09 -2.26
C MET A 35 -4.79 7.67 -3.39
N PRO A 36 -3.58 8.17 -3.10
CA PRO A 36 -2.77 8.94 -4.05
C PRO A 36 -2.03 8.07 -5.08
N ALA A 37 -2.65 6.97 -5.53
CA ALA A 37 -2.16 6.04 -6.55
C ALA A 37 -3.19 5.89 -7.68
N PHE A 38 -2.77 5.33 -8.81
CA PHE A 38 -3.70 4.93 -9.85
C PHE A 38 -4.45 3.67 -9.46
N GLU A 39 -5.69 3.54 -9.93
CA GLU A 39 -6.55 2.40 -9.56
C GLU A 39 -5.92 1.06 -9.97
N TRP A 40 -5.28 1.02 -11.14
CA TRP A 40 -4.61 -0.18 -11.65
C TRP A 40 -3.41 -0.61 -10.79
N GLU A 41 -2.65 0.33 -10.21
CA GLU A 41 -1.54 0.02 -9.30
C GLU A 41 -2.05 -0.63 -8.00
N ILE A 42 -3.17 -0.12 -7.49
CA ILE A 42 -3.79 -0.63 -6.27
C ILE A 42 -4.40 -2.02 -6.52
N GLU A 43 -5.07 -2.21 -7.65
CA GLU A 43 -5.58 -3.51 -8.07
C GLU A 43 -4.46 -4.54 -8.27
N GLU A 44 -3.33 -4.15 -8.85
CA GLU A 44 -2.15 -5.01 -9.00
C GLU A 44 -1.59 -5.42 -7.64
N ALA A 45 -1.41 -4.47 -6.71
CA ALA A 45 -0.95 -4.76 -5.36
C ALA A 45 -1.86 -5.75 -4.62
N ILE A 46 -3.18 -5.54 -4.67
CA ILE A 46 -4.16 -6.45 -4.05
C ILE A 46 -4.08 -7.83 -4.69
N ARG A 47 -3.93 -7.90 -6.02
CA ARG A 47 -3.83 -9.17 -6.78
C ARG A 47 -2.55 -9.94 -6.45
N GLU A 48 -1.43 -9.27 -6.24
CA GLU A 48 -0.17 -9.89 -5.80
C GLU A 48 -0.18 -10.31 -4.31
N GLY A 49 -1.20 -9.90 -3.54
CA GLY A 49 -1.40 -10.34 -2.16
C GLY A 49 -1.05 -9.30 -1.09
N VAL A 50 -0.96 -8.02 -1.45
CA VAL A 50 -0.82 -6.93 -0.47
C VAL A 50 -2.13 -6.74 0.28
N ASN A 51 -2.08 -6.76 1.61
CA ASN A 51 -3.21 -6.43 2.47
C ASN A 51 -3.36 -4.91 2.61
N LEU A 52 -4.34 -4.31 1.92
CA LEU A 52 -4.58 -2.87 1.94
C LEU A 52 -5.47 -2.42 3.11
N HIS A 53 -5.04 -1.37 3.82
CA HIS A 53 -5.70 -0.76 4.97
C HIS A 53 -5.85 0.75 4.76
N CYS A 54 -6.94 1.17 4.13
CA CYS A 54 -7.28 2.59 3.96
C CYS A 54 -7.81 3.22 5.25
N SER A 55 -7.69 4.54 5.35
CA SER A 55 -8.10 5.35 6.51
C SER A 55 -7.53 4.87 7.84
N ARG A 56 -6.30 4.33 7.80
CA ARG A 56 -5.63 3.72 8.96
C ARG A 56 -4.16 4.13 8.99
N GLY A 57 -3.67 4.40 10.20
CA GLY A 57 -2.27 4.66 10.47
C GLY A 57 -1.80 3.95 11.74
N PRO A 58 -0.48 3.78 11.93
CA PRO A 58 0.06 3.16 13.12
C PRO A 58 -0.22 4.02 14.36
N LYS A 59 -0.73 3.40 15.43
CA LYS A 59 -0.95 4.08 16.72
C LYS A 59 0.33 4.20 17.55
N ARG A 60 1.17 3.17 17.51
CA ARG A 60 2.46 3.09 18.22
C ARG A 60 3.33 1.97 17.64
N ILE A 61 4.65 2.09 17.76
CA ILE A 61 5.64 1.05 17.44
C ILE A 61 6.20 0.53 18.77
N ILE A 62 6.19 -0.79 18.99
CA ILE A 62 6.44 -1.39 20.32
C ILE A 62 7.73 -2.19 20.48
N GLY A 63 8.63 -2.19 19.49
CA GLY A 63 10.01 -2.70 19.63
C GLY A 63 10.12 -4.19 19.90
#